data_AF-A0A7Y3GSQ4-F1
#
_entry.id   AF-A0A7Y3GSQ4-F1
#
_cell.length_a   1.000
_cell.length_b   1.000
_cell.length_c   1.000
_cell.angle_alpha   90.00
_cell.angle_beta   90.00
_cell.angle_gamma   90.00
#
_symmetry.space_group_name_H-M   'P 1'
#
loop_
_entity.id
_entity.type
_entity.pdbx_description
1 polymer ?
#
loop_
_entity_poly.entity_id
_entity_poly.type
_entity_poly.pdbx_seq_one_letter_code
_entity_poly.pdbx_strand_id
1 'polypeptide(L)'
;MSALPSSHRNSALAHIGNIILQIESPSQAYTTDIYFNTSASAGLDPGYDAAMFNGSAPDFSLYTHLVEENNGVPMAIQALGPNELNSVSIPLGLHAPSGTNVNISISELNLPDNINVYLEDNETNTFTLLNNSNYNFNTNSDLTGTGRFFLRVESGTLTIQQNELKELTIFNDKTTKEIVIAGQLVSSTTLDIFNLNGSIIKSHKLDETSTNNKISVANLPTGIYIITLSTNSGFVKSFKLIIQ
;
A
#
# COMPACT_ATOMS: atom_id res chain seq x y z
N MET A 1 -24.35 -18.77 46.59
CA MET A 1 -23.00 -18.26 46.27
C MET A 1 -22.51 -19.03 45.05
N SER A 2 -22.89 -18.59 43.85
CA SER A 2 -22.52 -19.26 42.60
C SER A 2 -21.20 -18.67 42.10
N ALA A 3 -20.17 -19.51 41.99
CA ALA A 3 -18.94 -19.14 41.32
C ALA A 3 -19.23 -18.89 39.84
N LEU A 4 -18.92 -17.68 39.36
CA LEU A 4 -18.88 -17.37 37.93
C LEU A 4 -17.75 -18.18 37.30
N PRO A 5 -17.94 -18.78 36.11
CA PRO A 5 -16.85 -19.42 35.40
C PRO A 5 -15.90 -18.33 34.91
N SER A 6 -14.66 -18.38 35.37
CA SER A 6 -13.54 -17.64 34.82
C SER A 6 -13.43 -17.97 33.33
N SER A 7 -13.73 -17.00 32.46
CA SER A 7 -13.41 -17.13 31.05
C SER A 7 -11.89 -17.15 30.93
N HIS A 8 -11.35 -18.36 30.79
CA HIS A 8 -10.02 -18.55 30.26
C HIS A 8 -10.05 -18.02 28.82
N ARG A 9 -9.67 -16.75 28.63
CA ARG A 9 -9.11 -16.29 27.36
C ARG A 9 -7.74 -16.96 27.20
N ASN A 10 -7.74 -18.26 26.92
CA ASN A 10 -6.70 -18.91 26.13
C ASN A 10 -6.83 -18.34 24.71
N SER A 11 -5.82 -17.84 24.01
CA SER A 11 -4.38 -17.73 24.21
C SER A 11 -3.90 -16.86 23.04
N ALA A 12 -3.12 -15.80 23.29
CA ALA A 12 -2.41 -14.97 22.29
C ALA A 12 -3.18 -14.58 21.00
N LEU A 13 -3.63 -13.32 20.90
CA LEU A 13 -3.64 -12.66 19.60
C LEU A 13 -2.18 -12.62 19.17
N ALA A 14 -1.75 -13.59 18.36
CA ALA A 14 -0.35 -13.89 18.15
C ALA A 14 0.27 -12.80 17.28
N HIS A 15 0.67 -11.71 17.93
CA HIS A 15 1.60 -10.73 17.40
C HIS A 15 2.84 -11.49 16.89
N ILE A 16 3.18 -11.25 15.63
CA ILE A 16 4.34 -11.85 14.98
C ILE A 16 5.48 -10.83 14.98
N GLY A 17 5.15 -9.57 14.71
CA GLY A 17 6.14 -8.50 14.68
C GLY A 17 5.57 -7.16 14.23
N ASN A 18 6.41 -6.14 14.17
CA ASN A 18 6.07 -4.80 13.70
C ASN A 18 7.24 -4.06 13.07
N ILE A 19 6.89 -3.08 12.25
CA ILE A 19 7.77 -2.06 11.70
C ILE A 19 7.14 -0.71 12.05
N ILE A 20 7.88 0.18 12.69
CA ILE A 20 7.53 1.60 12.75
C ILE A 20 8.40 2.32 11.74
N LEU A 21 7.77 2.76 10.66
CA LEU A 21 8.44 3.49 9.59
C LEU A 21 8.30 4.99 9.85
N GLN A 22 9.39 5.73 9.64
CA GLN A 22 9.48 7.14 9.97
C GLN A 22 9.95 7.95 8.77
N ILE A 23 9.39 9.15 8.60
CA ILE A 23 10.02 10.24 7.87
C ILE A 23 10.49 11.33 8.84
N GLU A 24 11.66 11.90 8.56
CA GLU A 24 12.20 13.06 9.26
C GLU A 24 12.64 14.13 8.27
N SER A 25 12.47 15.38 8.69
CA SER A 25 13.09 16.57 8.12
C SER A 25 13.76 17.34 9.29
N PRO A 26 14.53 18.41 9.03
CA PRO A 26 15.18 19.17 10.10
C PRO A 26 14.23 19.75 11.16
N SER A 27 12.93 19.86 10.89
CA SER A 27 11.95 20.48 11.79
C SER A 27 10.75 19.60 12.15
N GLN A 28 10.57 18.45 11.50
CA GLN A 28 9.37 17.61 11.63
C GLN A 28 9.72 16.13 11.51
N ALA A 29 8.98 15.30 12.23
CA ALA A 29 9.02 13.84 12.12
C ALA A 29 7.58 13.31 12.06
N TYR A 30 7.37 12.21 11.33
CA TYR A 30 6.08 11.53 11.25
C TYR A 30 6.29 10.02 11.14
N THR A 31 5.45 9.22 11.79
CA THR A 31 5.52 7.75 11.74
C THR A 31 4.23 7.12 11.23
N THR A 32 4.39 5.91 10.70
CA THR A 32 3.29 4.97 10.43
C THR A 32 3.70 3.58 10.92
N ASP A 33 2.73 2.84 11.46
CA ASP A 33 2.99 1.55 12.07
C ASP A 33 2.44 0.43 11.19
N ILE A 34 3.22 -0.63 11.04
CA ILE A 34 2.85 -1.83 10.30
C ILE A 34 3.00 -3.02 11.24
N TYR A 35 1.91 -3.74 11.49
CA TYR A 35 1.88 -4.90 12.38
C TYR A 35 1.65 -6.19 11.60
N PHE A 36 2.29 -7.27 12.04
CA PHE A 36 2.05 -8.61 11.53
C PHE A 36 1.42 -9.45 12.64
N ASN A 37 0.27 -10.07 12.34
CA ASN A 37 -0.39 -10.97 13.29
C ASN A 37 -1.20 -12.06 12.57
N THR A 38 -1.52 -13.13 13.28
CA THR A 38 -2.20 -14.30 12.69
C THR A 38 -3.66 -14.07 12.30
N SER A 39 -4.27 -12.95 12.72
CA SER A 39 -5.69 -12.65 12.52
C SER A 39 -5.94 -11.61 11.44
N ALA A 40 -4.90 -10.97 10.94
CA ALA A 40 -4.98 -9.95 9.89
C ALA A 40 -4.83 -10.53 8.48
N SER A 41 -5.18 -9.72 7.51
CA SER A 41 -5.20 -10.00 6.07
C SER A 41 -4.44 -8.92 5.32
N ALA A 42 -4.39 -8.99 3.98
CA ALA A 42 -3.85 -7.92 3.15
C ALA A 42 -4.85 -6.77 2.90
N GLY A 43 -6.12 -6.96 3.28
CA GLY A 43 -7.21 -5.99 3.15
C GLY A 43 -7.46 -5.20 4.45
N LEU A 44 -8.65 -4.60 4.56
CA LEU A 44 -9.05 -3.88 5.77
C LEU A 44 -9.49 -4.87 6.86
N ASP A 45 -8.87 -4.76 8.04
CA ASP A 45 -9.15 -5.54 9.23
C ASP A 45 -9.69 -4.64 10.37
N PRO A 46 -11.03 -4.53 10.51
CA PRO A 46 -11.65 -3.71 11.55
C PRO A 46 -11.20 -4.10 12.96
N GLY A 47 -10.66 -3.13 13.70
CA GLY A 47 -10.13 -3.34 15.05
C GLY A 47 -8.62 -3.64 15.10
N TYR A 48 -7.98 -3.82 13.95
CA TYR A 48 -6.52 -3.89 13.83
C TYR A 48 -5.94 -2.71 13.05
N ASP A 49 -6.63 -2.28 11.98
CA ASP A 49 -6.23 -1.11 11.21
C ASP A 49 -6.74 0.20 11.80
N ALA A 50 -5.98 1.28 11.56
CA ALA A 50 -6.40 2.64 11.87
C ALA A 50 -6.10 3.59 10.72
N ALA A 51 -7.15 4.16 10.14
CA ALA A 51 -7.03 5.29 9.22
C ALA A 51 -6.48 6.53 9.94
N MET A 52 -5.82 7.41 9.18
CA MET A 52 -5.46 8.73 9.69
C MET A 52 -6.70 9.51 10.14
N PHE A 53 -6.53 10.45 11.07
CA PHE A 53 -7.62 11.28 11.56
C PHE A 53 -8.33 12.00 10.40
N ASN A 54 -9.67 11.94 10.36
CA ASN A 54 -10.51 12.42 9.25
C ASN A 54 -10.21 11.79 7.87
N GLY A 55 -9.42 10.71 7.79
CA GLY A 55 -9.04 10.07 6.53
C GLY A 55 -8.19 10.96 5.61
N SER A 56 -7.51 11.96 6.17
CA SER A 56 -6.71 12.92 5.42
C SER A 56 -5.29 13.01 5.99
N ALA A 57 -4.31 13.08 5.09
CA ALA A 57 -2.90 13.14 5.41
C ALA A 57 -2.43 14.61 5.55
N PRO A 58 -1.78 15.00 6.67
CA PRO A 58 -1.17 16.33 6.83
C PRO A 58 -0.11 16.66 5.79
N ASP A 59 0.27 17.94 5.69
CA ASP A 59 1.25 18.46 4.71
C ASP A 59 2.64 17.80 4.77
N PHE A 60 3.05 17.33 5.96
CA PHE A 60 4.22 16.47 6.14
C PHE A 60 3.80 15.20 6.86
N SER A 61 3.67 14.09 6.12
CA SER A 61 3.20 12.83 6.69
C SER A 61 3.59 11.61 5.85
N LEU A 62 3.68 10.48 6.54
CA LEU A 62 3.91 9.15 5.96
C LEU A 62 2.75 8.26 6.39
N TYR A 63 2.23 7.49 5.45
CA TYR A 63 1.15 6.55 5.68
C TYR A 63 1.26 5.39 4.71
N THR A 64 0.53 4.31 5.00
CA THR A 64 0.37 3.22 4.05
C THR A 64 -0.99 3.29 3.36
N HIS A 65 -1.10 2.61 2.22
CA HIS A 65 -2.40 2.15 1.73
C HIS A 65 -2.51 0.64 1.84
N LEU A 66 -3.75 0.15 1.92
CA LEU A 66 -4.02 -1.28 1.92
C LEU A 66 -3.47 -1.96 0.66
N VAL A 67 -2.98 -3.19 0.83
CA VAL A 67 -2.43 -4.01 -0.26
C VAL A 67 -3.56 -4.54 -1.13
N GLU A 68 -4.62 -5.03 -0.49
CA GLU A 68 -5.87 -5.49 -1.10
C GLU A 68 -7.06 -4.62 -0.65
N GLU A 69 -8.16 -4.66 -1.41
CA GLU A 69 -9.39 -3.91 -1.11
C GLU A 69 -9.17 -2.40 -0.84
N ASN A 70 -8.16 -1.83 -1.49
CA ASN A 70 -7.72 -0.46 -1.29
C ASN A 70 -8.74 0.57 -1.81
N ASN A 71 -9.16 1.47 -0.92
CA ASN A 71 -10.12 2.55 -1.22
C ASN A 71 -9.48 3.95 -1.11
N GLY A 72 -8.15 4.05 -1.18
CA GLY A 72 -7.41 5.31 -1.14
C GLY A 72 -7.43 6.00 0.22
N VAL A 73 -7.76 5.25 1.27
CA VAL A 73 -7.78 5.77 2.64
C VAL A 73 -6.36 5.68 3.21
N PRO A 74 -5.77 6.80 3.66
CA PRO A 74 -4.44 6.78 4.26
C PRO A 74 -4.50 6.09 5.63
N MET A 75 -3.69 5.05 5.81
CA MET A 75 -3.61 4.28 7.05
C MET A 75 -2.45 4.77 7.91
N ALA A 76 -2.76 5.15 9.15
CA ALA A 76 -1.76 5.44 10.17
C ALA A 76 -1.17 4.15 10.75
N ILE A 77 -2.03 3.13 10.91
CA ILE A 77 -1.69 1.79 11.35
C ILE A 77 -2.27 0.81 10.34
N GLN A 78 -1.44 -0.10 9.84
CA GLN A 78 -1.88 -1.21 9.00
C GLN A 78 -1.44 -2.55 9.60
N ALA A 79 -2.38 -3.48 9.72
CA ALA A 79 -2.12 -4.86 10.08
C ALA A 79 -2.05 -5.73 8.82
N LEU A 80 -1.17 -6.72 8.85
CA LEU A 80 -0.99 -7.70 7.79
C LEU A 80 -0.90 -9.11 8.37
N GLY A 81 -1.28 -10.09 7.56
CA GLY A 81 -1.22 -11.49 7.91
C GLY A 81 0.22 -12.05 7.99
N PRO A 82 0.38 -13.31 8.43
CA PRO A 82 1.68 -13.99 8.50
C PRO A 82 2.29 -14.26 7.12
N ASN A 83 1.46 -14.42 6.08
CA ASN A 83 1.94 -14.80 4.75
C ASN A 83 2.69 -13.65 4.08
N GLU A 84 2.33 -12.41 4.42
CA GLU A 84 2.89 -11.17 3.90
C GLU A 84 4.36 -11.00 4.29
N LEU A 85 4.84 -11.67 5.35
CA LEU A 85 6.27 -11.68 5.69
C LEU A 85 7.13 -12.41 4.64
N ASN A 86 6.56 -13.29 3.83
CA ASN A 86 7.33 -14.00 2.80
C ASN A 86 7.63 -13.10 1.61
N SER A 87 6.65 -12.32 1.15
CA SER A 87 6.79 -11.32 0.09
C SER A 87 5.53 -10.46 0.03
N VAL A 88 5.65 -9.18 0.40
CA VAL A 88 4.58 -8.18 0.24
C VAL A 88 5.16 -6.86 -0.25
N SER A 89 4.32 -6.12 -0.96
CA SER A 89 4.59 -4.75 -1.40
C SER A 89 3.53 -3.84 -0.84
N ILE A 90 3.89 -3.04 0.15
CA ILE A 90 2.97 -2.12 0.82
C ILE A 90 3.12 -0.76 0.15
N PRO A 91 2.08 -0.22 -0.49
CA PRO A 91 2.12 1.13 -1.03
C PRO A 91 2.29 2.15 0.09
N LEU A 92 3.24 3.07 -0.08
CA LEU A 92 3.42 4.19 0.82
C LEU A 92 2.85 5.45 0.16
N GLY A 93 2.21 6.28 0.97
CA GLY A 93 1.90 7.66 0.62
C GLY A 93 2.80 8.60 1.41
N LEU A 94 3.30 9.63 0.74
CA LEU A 94 4.18 10.63 1.34
C LEU A 94 3.67 12.01 0.98
N HIS A 95 3.41 12.82 2.01
CA HIS A 95 3.20 14.25 1.87
C HIS A 95 4.48 14.97 2.32
N ALA A 96 5.04 15.78 1.43
CA ALA A 96 6.20 16.62 1.73
C ALA A 96 6.27 17.77 0.71
N PRO A 97 6.37 19.04 1.15
CA PRO A 97 6.51 20.18 0.25
C PRO A 97 7.79 20.12 -0.58
N SER A 98 7.81 20.76 -1.74
CA SER A 98 9.02 20.91 -2.56
C SER A 98 10.17 21.58 -1.79
N GLY A 99 11.41 21.15 -2.06
CA GLY A 99 12.62 21.65 -1.40
C GLY A 99 12.85 21.09 0.01
N THR A 100 12.08 20.08 0.43
CA THR A 100 12.24 19.42 1.73
C THR A 100 13.29 18.32 1.64
N ASN A 101 14.27 18.33 2.55
CA ASN A 101 15.17 17.20 2.76
C ASN A 101 14.47 16.17 3.65
N VAL A 102 14.22 14.98 3.11
CA VAL A 102 13.48 13.90 3.76
C VAL A 102 14.40 12.71 4.01
N ASN A 103 14.45 12.26 5.26
CA ASN A 103 15.04 10.98 5.66
C ASN A 103 13.92 9.97 5.91
N ILE A 104 13.94 8.82 5.24
CA ILE A 104 13.06 7.69 5.51
C ILE A 104 13.89 6.62 6.23
N SER A 105 13.40 6.14 7.37
CA SER A 105 14.09 5.15 8.21
C SER A 105 13.10 4.28 8.98
N ILE A 106 13.58 3.17 9.53
CA ILE A 106 12.83 2.35 10.49
C ILE A 106 13.22 2.79 11.90
N SER A 107 12.28 3.31 12.67
CA SER A 107 12.51 3.72 14.06
C SER A 107 12.36 2.56 15.04
N GLU A 108 11.53 1.56 14.70
CA GLU A 108 11.41 0.31 15.44
C GLU A 108 11.24 -0.87 14.48
N LEU A 109 12.06 -1.91 14.66
CA LEU A 109 12.00 -3.14 13.88
C LEU A 109 11.95 -4.33 14.83
N ASN A 110 10.81 -5.02 14.84
CA ASN A 110 10.62 -6.25 15.59
C ASN A 110 10.09 -7.31 14.63
N LEU A 111 10.98 -7.89 13.84
CA LEU A 111 10.70 -8.97 12.90
C LEU A 111 11.75 -10.08 13.09
N PRO A 112 11.47 -11.31 12.64
CA PRO A 112 12.49 -12.35 12.57
C PRO A 112 13.72 -11.89 11.75
N ASP A 113 14.93 -12.27 12.18
CA ASP A 113 16.20 -11.82 11.59
C ASP A 113 16.36 -12.14 10.09
N ASN A 114 15.61 -13.10 9.57
CA ASN A 114 15.62 -13.49 8.17
C ASN A 114 14.70 -12.65 7.27
N ILE A 115 13.99 -11.65 7.83
CA ILE A 115 13.11 -10.75 7.09
C ILE A 115 13.85 -9.47 6.74
N ASN A 116 13.88 -9.18 5.44
CA ASN A 116 14.39 -7.92 4.93
C ASN A 116 13.24 -6.96 4.63
N VAL A 117 13.49 -5.69 4.90
CA VAL A 117 12.61 -4.56 4.68
C VAL A 117 13.34 -3.58 3.76
N TYR A 118 12.86 -3.45 2.53
CA TYR A 118 13.41 -2.51 1.56
C TYR A 118 12.44 -1.35 1.35
N LEU A 119 12.99 -0.15 1.25
CA LEU A 119 12.31 0.94 0.57
C LEU A 119 12.61 0.85 -0.92
N GLU A 120 11.56 0.77 -1.71
CA GLU A 120 11.63 0.93 -3.16
C GLU A 120 11.19 2.35 -3.52
N ASP A 121 12.01 3.04 -4.30
CA ASP A 121 11.66 4.31 -4.95
C ASP A 121 11.53 4.10 -6.46
N ASN A 122 10.30 4.06 -6.96
CA ASN A 122 10.00 3.85 -8.37
C ASN A 122 10.43 5.00 -9.27
N GLU A 123 10.53 6.22 -8.73
CA GLU A 123 10.97 7.37 -9.54
C GLU A 123 12.44 7.22 -9.93
N THR A 124 13.27 6.76 -9.00
CA THR A 124 14.71 6.57 -9.21
C THR A 124 15.09 5.13 -9.54
N ASN A 125 14.13 4.20 -9.47
CA ASN A 125 14.33 2.76 -9.61
C ASN A 125 15.43 2.24 -8.67
N THR A 126 15.33 2.62 -7.39
CA THR A 126 16.31 2.24 -6.35
C THR A 126 15.67 1.44 -5.23
N PHE A 127 16.46 0.51 -4.67
CA PHE A 127 16.09 -0.28 -3.50
C PHE A 127 17.09 -0.01 -2.38
N THR A 128 16.57 0.41 -1.23
CA THR A 128 17.37 0.67 -0.02
C THR A 128 16.99 -0.34 1.06
N LEU A 129 17.95 -1.14 1.51
CA LEU A 129 17.72 -2.06 2.64
C LEU A 129 17.61 -1.24 3.93
N LEU A 130 16.40 -1.04 4.41
CA LEU A 130 16.15 -0.21 5.59
C LEU A 130 16.56 -0.89 6.90
N ASN A 131 16.77 -2.21 6.91
CA ASN A 131 17.26 -2.93 8.10
C ASN A 131 18.60 -2.38 8.62
N ASN A 132 19.44 -1.81 7.75
CA ASN A 132 20.79 -1.37 8.09
C ASN A 132 21.17 0.02 7.54
N SER A 133 20.23 0.72 6.91
CA SER A 133 20.48 2.03 6.32
C SER A 133 19.22 2.88 6.27
N ASN A 134 19.39 4.18 6.05
CA ASN A 134 18.28 5.11 5.86
C ASN A 134 18.32 5.63 4.42
N TYR A 135 17.17 6.04 3.90
CA TYR A 135 17.06 6.67 2.59
C TYR A 135 16.94 8.19 2.74
N ASN A 136 17.78 8.96 2.04
CA ASN A 136 17.76 10.42 2.09
C ASN A 136 17.57 10.98 0.68
N PHE A 137 16.67 11.95 0.53
CA PHE A 137 16.46 12.62 -0.74
C PHE A 137 15.90 14.03 -0.52
N ASN A 138 15.99 14.87 -1.56
CA ASN A 138 15.33 16.18 -1.59
C ASN A 138 14.12 16.11 -2.51
N THR A 139 12.99 16.65 -2.08
CA THR A 139 11.81 16.79 -2.93
C THR A 139 12.03 17.89 -3.98
N ASN A 140 11.80 17.59 -5.24
CA ASN A 140 11.90 18.57 -6.34
C ASN A 140 10.53 19.20 -6.69
N SER A 141 9.45 18.60 -6.18
CA SER A 141 8.06 19.01 -6.30
C SER A 141 7.31 18.62 -5.02
N ASP A 142 6.10 19.12 -4.85
CA ASP A 142 5.25 18.68 -3.74
C ASP A 142 4.90 17.20 -3.93
N LEU A 143 5.21 16.39 -2.92
CA LEU A 143 4.72 15.03 -2.80
C LEU A 143 3.39 15.09 -2.04
N THR A 144 2.33 14.51 -2.60
CA THR A 144 0.95 14.65 -2.10
C THR A 144 0.17 13.34 -2.20
N GLY A 145 0.86 12.18 -2.20
CA GLY A 145 0.18 10.92 -2.43
C GLY A 145 1.08 9.70 -2.50
N THR A 146 0.54 8.65 -3.13
CA THR A 146 1.16 7.32 -3.29
C THR A 146 1.61 7.06 -4.73
N GLY A 147 2.22 5.89 -4.98
CA GLY A 147 2.64 5.43 -6.31
C GLY A 147 4.13 5.57 -6.59
N ARG A 148 4.87 6.35 -5.78
CA ARG A 148 6.33 6.46 -5.87
C ARG A 148 7.05 5.47 -4.95
N PHE A 149 6.69 5.47 -3.67
CA PHE A 149 7.39 4.69 -2.66
C PHE A 149 6.61 3.45 -2.27
N PHE A 150 7.32 2.35 -2.08
CA PHE A 150 6.76 1.09 -1.59
C PHE A 150 7.67 0.50 -0.53
N LEU A 151 7.07 -0.09 0.50
CA LEU A 151 7.79 -0.91 1.46
C LEU A 151 7.71 -2.37 1.01
N ARG A 152 8.85 -2.96 0.69
CA ARG A 152 8.97 -4.40 0.38
C ARG A 152 9.36 -5.13 1.65
N VAL A 153 8.57 -6.13 2.04
CA VAL A 153 8.92 -7.03 3.13
C VAL A 153 9.02 -8.43 2.54
N GLU A 154 10.14 -9.10 2.74
CA GLU A 154 10.37 -10.44 2.19
C GLU A 154 11.31 -11.27 3.05
N SER A 155 11.13 -12.59 2.99
CA SER A 155 12.04 -13.53 3.63
C SER A 155 13.23 -13.82 2.72
N GLY A 156 14.45 -13.57 3.20
CA GLY A 156 15.68 -13.78 2.43
C GLY A 156 16.06 -12.60 1.55
N THR A 157 16.92 -12.81 0.55
CA THR A 157 17.48 -11.75 -0.29
C THR A 157 16.45 -11.16 -1.25
N LEU A 158 16.57 -9.86 -1.54
CA LEU A 158 15.73 -9.15 -2.53
C LEU A 158 15.54 -9.97 -3.81
N THR A 159 14.30 -10.40 -4.03
CA THR A 159 13.94 -11.06 -5.27
C THR A 159 13.29 -10.04 -6.19
N ILE A 160 14.07 -9.54 -7.16
CA ILE A 160 13.53 -8.73 -8.26
C ILE A 160 12.76 -9.67 -9.19
N GLN A 161 11.51 -9.99 -8.85
CA GLN A 161 10.57 -10.47 -9.85
C GLN A 161 10.21 -9.27 -10.73
N GLN A 162 10.72 -9.26 -11.96
CA GLN A 162 10.24 -8.33 -12.99
C GLN A 162 8.76 -8.59 -13.21
N ASN A 163 7.92 -7.83 -12.52
CA ASN A 163 6.49 -7.73 -12.77
C ASN A 163 6.16 -6.25 -12.82
N GLU A 164 6.00 -5.77 -14.05
CA GLU A 164 5.75 -4.38 -14.42
C GLU A 164 4.50 -3.77 -13.74
N LEU A 165 3.60 -4.60 -13.23
CA LEU A 165 2.37 -4.17 -12.55
C LEU A 165 2.48 -4.21 -11.02
N LYS A 166 3.52 -4.85 -10.45
CA LYS A 166 3.68 -4.99 -8.99
C LYS A 166 3.82 -3.62 -8.32
N GLU A 167 4.43 -2.69 -9.04
CA GLU A 167 4.78 -1.31 -8.69
C GLU A 167 3.65 -0.29 -8.89
N LEU A 168 2.43 -0.75 -9.15
CA LEU A 168 1.25 0.10 -9.28
C LEU A 168 0.34 -0.03 -8.06
N THR A 169 -0.06 1.12 -7.53
CA THR A 169 -1.09 1.26 -6.50
C THR A 169 -2.42 1.51 -7.16
N ILE A 170 -3.37 0.60 -6.96
CA ILE A 170 -4.73 0.72 -7.51
C ILE A 170 -5.70 0.89 -6.36
N PHE A 171 -6.53 1.92 -6.44
CA PHE A 171 -7.57 2.15 -5.44
C PHE A 171 -8.81 2.80 -6.03
N ASN A 172 -9.92 2.62 -5.31
CA ASN A 172 -11.18 3.28 -5.61
C ASN A 172 -11.32 4.58 -4.81
N ASP A 173 -11.25 5.73 -5.47
CA ASP A 173 -11.61 7.01 -4.87
C ASP A 173 -13.14 7.15 -4.88
N LYS A 174 -13.74 6.89 -3.71
CA LYS A 174 -15.19 6.96 -3.53
C LYS A 174 -15.74 8.39 -3.62
N THR A 175 -14.90 9.40 -3.38
CA THR A 175 -15.30 10.81 -3.40
C THR A 175 -15.48 11.28 -4.84
N THR A 176 -14.49 10.98 -5.69
CA THR A 176 -14.54 11.35 -7.12
C THR A 176 -15.23 10.30 -7.99
N LYS A 177 -15.48 9.10 -7.44
CA LYS A 177 -16.00 7.93 -8.16
C LYS A 177 -15.09 7.52 -9.30
N GLU A 178 -13.81 7.38 -9.00
CA GLU A 178 -12.75 7.04 -9.95
C GLU A 178 -11.93 5.85 -9.45
N ILE A 179 -11.53 4.99 -10.37
CA ILE A 179 -10.40 4.09 -10.12
C ILE A 179 -9.13 4.88 -10.40
N VAL A 180 -8.24 4.92 -9.43
CA VAL A 180 -6.93 5.55 -9.54
C VAL A 180 -5.87 4.46 -9.69
N ILE A 181 -4.98 4.63 -10.66
CA ILE A 181 -3.79 3.80 -10.88
C ILE A 181 -2.59 4.73 -10.76
N ALA A 182 -1.94 4.65 -9.60
CA ALA A 182 -0.80 5.48 -9.23
C ALA A 182 0.50 4.67 -9.34
N GLY A 183 1.47 5.23 -10.04
CA GLY A 183 2.77 4.62 -10.34
C GLY A 183 3.13 4.75 -11.81
N GLN A 184 4.42 4.59 -12.12
CA GLN A 184 4.93 4.69 -13.50
C GLN A 184 4.58 3.41 -14.28
N LEU A 185 3.94 3.57 -15.44
CA LEU A 185 3.75 2.47 -16.38
C LEU A 185 5.03 2.29 -17.19
N VAL A 186 5.56 1.07 -17.20
CA VAL A 186 6.79 0.72 -17.94
C VAL A 186 6.50 0.12 -19.31
N SER A 187 5.24 -0.24 -19.58
CA SER A 187 4.77 -0.74 -20.88
C SER A 187 3.30 -0.40 -21.11
N SER A 188 2.86 -0.53 -22.36
CA SER A 188 1.46 -0.31 -22.75
C SER A 188 0.53 -1.21 -21.95
N THR A 189 -0.29 -0.56 -21.12
CA THR A 189 -1.18 -1.22 -20.17
C THR A 189 -2.64 -0.89 -20.47
N THR A 190 -3.51 -1.90 -20.42
CA THR A 190 -4.96 -1.76 -20.52
C THR A 190 -5.60 -2.12 -19.20
N LEU A 191 -6.58 -1.31 -18.77
CA LEU A 191 -7.47 -1.61 -17.67
C LEU A 191 -8.80 -2.12 -18.20
N ASP A 192 -9.20 -3.31 -17.76
CA ASP A 192 -10.50 -3.91 -18.03
C ASP A 192 -11.30 -4.05 -16.72
N ILE A 193 -12.59 -3.74 -16.78
CA ILE A 193 -13.54 -3.90 -15.66
C ILE A 193 -14.54 -4.98 -16.03
N PHE A 194 -14.60 -6.03 -15.23
CA PHE A 194 -15.48 -7.18 -15.39
C PHE A 194 -16.61 -7.13 -14.36
N ASN A 195 -17.82 -7.51 -14.78
CA ASN A 195 -18.90 -7.87 -13.85
C ASN A 195 -18.68 -9.29 -13.28
N LEU A 196 -19.50 -9.69 -12.31
CA LEU A 196 -19.42 -11.04 -11.70
C LEU A 196 -19.67 -12.20 -12.67
N ASN A 197 -20.31 -11.93 -13.81
CA ASN A 197 -20.52 -12.94 -14.85
C ASN A 197 -19.30 -13.06 -15.79
N GLY A 198 -18.21 -12.33 -15.53
CA GLY A 198 -16.98 -12.35 -16.35
C GLY A 198 -17.08 -11.56 -17.64
N SER A 199 -18.12 -10.74 -17.83
CA SER A 199 -18.25 -9.87 -19.01
C SER A 199 -17.51 -8.56 -18.79
N ILE A 200 -16.73 -8.11 -19.79
CA ILE A 200 -16.10 -6.79 -19.79
C ILE A 200 -17.18 -5.72 -19.94
N ILE A 201 -17.24 -4.81 -18.97
CA ILE A 201 -18.14 -3.65 -18.95
C ILE A 201 -17.44 -2.40 -19.46
N LYS A 202 -16.13 -2.27 -19.21
CA LYS A 202 -15.32 -1.14 -19.64
C LYS A 202 -13.89 -1.60 -19.91
N SER A 203 -13.28 -1.04 -20.95
CA SER A 203 -11.88 -1.21 -21.29
C SER A 203 -11.27 0.17 -21.54
N HIS A 204 -10.06 0.41 -21.02
CA HIS A 204 -9.38 1.69 -21.13
C HIS A 204 -7.88 1.49 -21.28
N LYS A 205 -7.29 2.04 -22.35
CA LYS A 205 -5.84 2.12 -22.48
C LYS A 205 -5.33 3.21 -21.53
N LEU A 206 -4.36 2.88 -20.69
CA LEU A 206 -3.76 3.84 -19.76
C LEU A 206 -2.75 4.74 -20.49
N ASP A 207 -2.58 5.96 -19.98
CA ASP A 207 -1.58 6.92 -20.44
C ASP A 207 -0.24 6.62 -19.77
N GLU A 208 0.71 6.13 -20.56
CA GLU A 208 2.07 5.77 -20.14
C GLU A 208 2.90 7.00 -19.71
N THR A 209 2.49 8.21 -20.15
CA THR A 209 3.15 9.46 -19.77
C THR A 209 2.68 9.99 -18.41
N SER A 210 1.60 9.43 -17.87
CA SER A 210 1.05 9.80 -16.58
C SER A 210 1.39 8.78 -15.50
N THR A 211 1.87 9.26 -14.36
CA THR A 211 2.03 8.46 -13.13
C THR A 211 0.73 8.34 -12.33
N ASN A 212 -0.34 8.99 -12.78
CA ASN A 212 -1.63 9.01 -12.12
C ASN A 212 -2.76 8.92 -13.16
N ASN A 213 -3.18 7.69 -13.46
CA ASN A 213 -4.27 7.41 -14.36
C ASN A 213 -5.59 7.33 -13.59
N LYS A 214 -6.64 8.00 -14.08
CA LYS A 214 -7.95 8.06 -13.42
C LYS A 214 -9.07 7.65 -14.36
N ILE A 215 -9.85 6.65 -13.95
CA ILE A 215 -10.93 6.10 -14.76
C ILE A 215 -12.23 6.28 -14.00
N SER A 216 -13.11 7.14 -14.51
CA SER A 216 -14.43 7.35 -13.91
C SER A 216 -15.25 6.05 -13.92
N VAL A 217 -15.82 5.71 -12.77
CA VAL A 217 -16.78 4.62 -12.54
C VAL A 217 -18.14 5.13 -12.09
N ALA A 218 -18.40 6.43 -12.20
CA ALA A 218 -19.64 7.07 -11.74
C ALA A 218 -20.92 6.49 -12.37
N ASN A 219 -20.82 5.88 -13.54
CA ASN A 219 -21.94 5.28 -14.28
C ASN A 219 -22.10 3.78 -14.02
N LEU A 220 -21.23 3.16 -13.22
CA LEU A 220 -21.36 1.76 -12.86
C LEU A 220 -22.33 1.62 -11.68
N PRO A 221 -23.30 0.69 -11.74
CA PRO A 221 -24.16 0.38 -10.61
C PRO A 221 -23.37 -0.05 -9.36
N THR A 222 -23.98 0.13 -8.19
CA THR A 222 -23.52 -0.49 -6.94
C THR A 222 -23.36 -1.99 -7.13
N GLY A 223 -22.22 -2.54 -6.73
CA GLY A 223 -21.89 -3.94 -6.97
C GLY A 223 -20.41 -4.27 -6.81
N ILE A 224 -20.09 -5.54 -7.04
CA ILE A 224 -18.73 -6.06 -7.04
C ILE A 224 -18.28 -6.23 -8.49
N TYR A 225 -17.06 -5.78 -8.75
CA TYR A 225 -16.40 -5.87 -10.05
C TYR A 225 -14.99 -6.44 -9.87
N ILE A 226 -14.44 -6.99 -10.94
CA ILE A 226 -13.02 -7.33 -11.01
C ILE A 226 -12.36 -6.36 -11.97
N ILE A 227 -11.34 -5.65 -11.50
CA ILE A 227 -10.47 -4.85 -12.35
C ILE A 227 -9.27 -5.72 -12.72
N THR A 228 -8.87 -5.70 -13.98
CA THR A 228 -7.63 -6.33 -14.43
C THR A 228 -6.80 -5.31 -15.20
N LEU A 229 -5.54 -5.16 -14.80
CA LEU A 229 -4.51 -4.54 -15.63
C LEU A 229 -3.81 -5.62 -16.43
N SER A 230 -3.64 -5.40 -17.72
CA SER A 230 -2.88 -6.28 -18.60
C SER A 230 -1.86 -5.48 -19.40
N THR A 231 -0.62 -5.94 -19.44
CA THR A 231 0.44 -5.36 -20.29
C THR A 231 0.57 -6.12 -21.60
N ASN A 232 1.15 -5.49 -22.62
CA ASN A 232 1.52 -6.17 -23.86
C ASN A 232 2.63 -7.22 -23.68
N SER A 233 3.43 -7.12 -22.61
CA SER A 233 4.45 -8.07 -22.18
C SER A 233 3.85 -9.31 -21.47
N GLY A 234 2.53 -9.35 -21.26
CA GLY A 234 1.81 -10.51 -20.75
C GLY A 234 1.62 -10.54 -19.23
N PHE A 235 2.02 -9.48 -18.52
CA PHE A 235 1.72 -9.36 -17.09
C PHE A 235 0.25 -9.01 -16.88
N VAL A 236 -0.35 -9.65 -15.88
CA VAL A 236 -1.75 -9.44 -15.51
C VAL A 236 -1.83 -9.25 -14.00
N LYS A 237 -2.56 -8.22 -13.54
CA LYS A 237 -2.83 -7.97 -12.13
C LYS A 237 -4.31 -7.70 -11.95
N SER A 238 -4.96 -8.44 -11.05
CA SER A 238 -6.40 -8.33 -10.82
C SER A 238 -6.71 -7.86 -9.40
N PHE A 239 -7.76 -7.07 -9.26
CA PHE A 239 -8.22 -6.53 -7.99
C PHE A 239 -9.74 -6.55 -7.92
N LYS A 240 -10.25 -6.82 -6.73
CA LYS A 240 -11.67 -6.67 -6.43
C LYS A 240 -11.99 -5.20 -6.21
N LEU A 241 -13.01 -4.72 -6.92
CA LEU A 241 -13.58 -3.38 -6.77
C LEU A 241 -14.98 -3.52 -6.15
N ILE A 242 -15.25 -2.72 -5.12
CA ILE A 242 -16.57 -2.62 -4.51
C ILE A 242 -17.08 -1.19 -4.72
N ILE A 243 -18.19 -1.06 -5.45
CA ILE A 243 -18.92 0.21 -5.62
C ILE A 243 -20.14 0.15 -4.70
N GLN A 244 -20.31 1.20 -3.88
CA GLN A 244 -21.39 1.34 -2.89
C GLN A 244 -22.34 2.44 -3.29
#